data_AF-A0A3B9NGK7-F1
#
_entry.id   AF-A0A3B9NGK7-F1
#
_cell.length_a   1.000
_cell.length_b   1.000
_cell.length_c   1.000
_cell.angle_alpha   90.00
_cell.angle_beta   90.00
_cell.angle_gamma   90.00
#
_symmetry.space_group_name_H-M   'P 1'
#
loop_
_entity.id
_entity.type
_entity.pdbx_description
1 polymer ?
#
loop_
_entity_poly.entity_id
_entity_poly.type
_entity_poly.pdbx_seq_one_letter_code
_entity_poly.pdbx_strand_id
1 'polypeptide(L)'
;IKANYPAKPDAAGTSLPGNMSAMDVNLKFPSTWKSSVAVDYKLPWGMVGTVEAIYNKDINAVVAKNVNLVDPTAMNIAGYGDTRFIFPNANADKYLYTIDSKGQPVKGSSGQFIPTYMTNAKGGHYYSVTAQLQKGFDKGFSGMVAYTYSGAKNYGDGAGDQIQNLWSIPLQANGNSNNPELGYTTNIVPHRLMGSVTYTNNWIGKLNTSMTLFYSGSSMGRFSYYYGSDFNRDGQNNDLIYIPKDASELKFIDIAAGNSNYGKKAYTAQEQSDIFWSLVDGDKYLSEHKGKYVERNGAVAPWRHQFDFHLSQEVFRGIGGGNNSLEFFWDVMNIGNLFNSSWGTYKINNNILLTPKNIDKVAANGTTVPTFNLGYANGDVIKELNRPNESISSTYYMQFGVKFKFN
;
A
#
# COMPACT_ATOMS: atom_id res chain seq x y z
N ILE A 1 13.15 -28.52 6.95
CA ILE A 1 14.43 -27.75 7.02
C ILE A 1 15.57 -28.50 6.31
N LYS A 2 16.07 -29.66 6.78
CA LYS A 2 17.21 -30.35 6.13
C LYS A 2 17.04 -30.66 4.63
N ALA A 3 15.81 -30.88 4.16
CA ALA A 3 15.51 -31.15 2.75
C ALA A 3 15.82 -29.98 1.78
N ASN A 4 16.08 -28.77 2.29
CA ASN A 4 16.35 -27.58 1.47
C ASN A 4 17.86 -27.25 1.38
N TYR A 5 18.73 -28.02 2.04
CA TYR A 5 20.17 -27.86 1.82
C TYR A 5 20.59 -28.58 0.53
N PRO A 6 21.47 -27.98 -0.29
CA PRO A 6 22.09 -28.72 -1.39
C PRO A 6 22.84 -29.93 -0.82
N ALA A 7 22.75 -31.08 -1.50
CA ALA A 7 23.37 -32.34 -1.07
C ALA A 7 24.90 -32.25 -0.88
N LYS A 8 25.51 -31.25 -1.53
CA LYS A 8 26.87 -30.79 -1.29
C LYS A 8 26.84 -29.24 -1.33
N PRO A 9 27.01 -28.54 -0.21
CA PRO A 9 27.25 -27.09 -0.25
C PRO A 9 28.61 -26.80 -0.89
N ASP A 10 28.76 -25.60 -1.44
CA ASP A 10 30.05 -25.09 -1.90
C ASP A 10 31.06 -25.05 -0.75
N ALA A 11 32.35 -25.08 -1.08
CA ALA A 11 33.39 -24.89 -0.08
C ALA A 11 33.29 -23.46 0.49
N ALA A 12 33.42 -23.32 1.81
CA ALA A 12 33.33 -22.01 2.46
C ALA A 12 34.37 -21.04 1.87
N GLY A 13 33.90 -19.89 1.38
CA GLY A 13 34.75 -18.88 0.73
C GLY A 13 35.01 -19.09 -0.77
N THR A 14 34.45 -20.12 -1.42
CA THR A 14 34.61 -20.33 -2.87
C THR A 14 33.45 -19.82 -3.73
N SER A 15 32.44 -19.19 -3.14
CA SER A 15 31.35 -18.50 -3.84
C SER A 15 30.79 -17.38 -2.96
N LEU A 16 30.40 -16.26 -3.59
CA LEU A 16 29.63 -15.18 -2.95
C LEU A 16 28.14 -15.35 -3.25
N PRO A 17 27.24 -15.04 -2.30
CA PRO A 17 25.83 -14.88 -2.60
C PRO A 17 25.62 -13.67 -3.52
N GLY A 18 24.68 -13.77 -4.47
CA GLY A 18 24.36 -12.68 -5.39
C GLY A 18 23.89 -11.39 -4.70
N ASN A 19 23.37 -11.51 -3.47
CA ASN A 19 22.98 -10.39 -2.62
C ASN A 19 23.86 -10.37 -1.37
N MET A 20 24.42 -9.20 -1.04
CA MET A 20 25.17 -8.97 0.19
C MET A 20 24.60 -7.75 0.93
N SER A 21 24.85 -7.67 2.23
CA SER A 21 24.29 -6.64 3.10
C SER A 21 25.35 -6.16 4.09
N ALA A 22 25.50 -4.84 4.20
CA ALA A 22 26.38 -4.16 5.13
C ALA A 22 25.64 -3.02 5.83
N MET A 23 26.13 -2.63 7.01
CA MET A 23 25.65 -1.48 7.77
C MET A 23 26.76 -0.44 7.86
N ASP A 24 26.39 0.85 7.81
CA ASP A 24 27.29 1.97 8.09
C ASP A 24 27.94 1.80 9.47
N VAL A 25 29.25 2.04 9.57
CA VAL A 25 29.97 1.99 10.86
C VAL A 25 29.48 3.06 11.84
N ASN A 26 28.81 4.10 11.33
CA ASN A 26 28.16 5.17 12.10
C ASN A 26 26.62 5.01 12.14
N LEU A 27 26.07 3.86 11.73
CA LEU A 27 24.63 3.61 11.73
C LEU A 27 24.06 3.76 13.14
N LYS A 28 23.12 4.68 13.30
CA LYS A 28 22.31 4.84 14.50
C LYS A 28 21.00 4.09 14.33
N PHE A 29 20.58 3.41 15.39
CA PHE A 29 19.28 2.73 15.42
C PHE A 29 18.13 3.69 15.10
N PRO A 30 17.07 3.22 14.42
CA PRO A 30 15.86 3.99 14.18
C PRO A 30 15.32 4.59 15.46
N SER A 31 15.00 5.89 15.41
CA SER A 31 14.40 6.61 16.54
C SER A 31 13.55 7.77 16.05
N THR A 32 12.48 8.04 16.78
CA THR A 32 11.43 8.99 16.42
C THR A 32 11.09 9.83 17.64
N TRP A 33 11.03 11.15 17.46
CA TRP A 33 10.48 12.06 18.45
C TRP A 33 8.94 12.04 18.36
N LYS A 34 8.23 11.89 19.48
CA LYS A 34 6.77 11.98 19.56
C LYS A 34 6.34 13.13 20.47
N SER A 35 5.40 13.93 20.01
CA SER A 35 4.62 14.89 20.80
C SER A 35 3.13 14.55 20.69
N SER A 36 2.39 14.73 21.76
CA SER A 36 0.94 14.54 21.78
C SER A 36 0.28 15.52 22.74
N VAL A 37 -0.86 16.08 22.35
CA VAL A 37 -1.70 16.96 23.17
C VAL A 37 -3.14 16.49 23.04
N ALA A 38 -3.83 16.31 24.16
CA ALA A 38 -5.24 15.95 24.21
C ALA A 38 -5.99 16.88 25.16
N VAL A 39 -7.24 17.20 24.81
CA VAL A 39 -8.17 17.98 25.64
C VAL A 39 -9.51 17.23 25.68
N ASP A 40 -9.90 16.82 26.88
CA ASP A 40 -11.24 16.32 27.19
C ASP A 40 -12.08 17.42 27.83
N TYR A 41 -13.30 17.63 27.34
CA TYR A 41 -14.21 18.64 27.85
C TYR A 41 -15.62 18.09 28.04
N LYS A 42 -16.20 18.35 29.23
CA LYS A 42 -17.60 18.07 29.53
C LYS A 42 -18.47 19.16 28.90
N LEU A 43 -19.10 18.80 27.78
CA LEU A 43 -20.02 19.64 27.04
C LEU A 43 -21.43 19.62 27.69
N PRO A 44 -22.33 20.54 27.29
CA PRO A 44 -23.74 20.49 27.68
C PRO A 44 -24.40 19.12 27.41
N TRP A 45 -25.52 18.87 28.08
CA TRP A 45 -26.29 17.61 27.99
C TRP A 45 -25.49 16.35 28.40
N GLY A 46 -24.40 16.49 29.16
CA GLY A 46 -23.60 15.35 29.64
C GLY A 46 -22.82 14.64 28.52
N MET A 47 -22.46 15.38 27.47
CA MET A 47 -21.58 14.89 26.41
C MET A 47 -20.11 15.10 26.83
N VAL A 48 -19.23 14.22 26.36
CA VAL A 48 -17.78 14.43 26.46
C VAL A 48 -17.23 14.60 25.05
N GLY A 49 -16.62 15.75 24.79
CA GLY A 49 -15.86 16.02 23.58
C GLY A 49 -14.38 15.84 23.86
N THR A 50 -13.67 15.19 22.96
CA THR A 50 -12.21 14.98 23.02
C THR A 50 -11.59 15.49 21.74
N VAL A 51 -10.50 16.25 21.84
CA VAL A 51 -9.62 16.55 20.70
C VAL A 51 -8.21 16.10 21.06
N GLU A 52 -7.64 15.20 20.26
CA GLU A 52 -6.25 14.74 20.37
C GLU A 52 -5.48 15.10 19.10
N ALA A 53 -4.25 15.59 19.26
CA ALA A 53 -3.28 15.75 18.19
C ALA A 53 -1.98 15.02 18.52
N ILE A 54 -1.44 14.28 17.57
CA ILE A 54 -0.16 13.57 17.66
C ILE A 54 0.74 14.04 16.52
N TYR A 55 2.02 14.28 16.82
CA TYR A 55 3.07 14.52 15.83
C TYR A 55 4.31 13.67 16.14
N ASN A 56 4.76 12.93 15.13
CA ASN A 56 5.99 12.15 15.16
C ASN A 56 6.97 12.69 14.11
N LYS A 57 8.26 12.73 14.44
CA LYS A 57 9.34 13.07 13.50
C LYS A 57 10.49 12.08 13.63
N ASP A 58 10.91 11.50 12.52
CA ASP A 58 12.01 10.54 12.51
C ASP A 58 13.35 11.28 12.66
N ILE A 59 14.12 10.86 13.67
CA ILE A 59 15.42 11.43 14.02
C ILE A 59 16.52 10.70 13.22
N ASN A 60 16.48 9.37 13.26
CA ASN A 60 17.33 8.49 12.49
C ASN A 60 16.44 7.63 11.59
N ALA A 61 16.10 8.08 10.39
CA ALA A 61 15.54 7.16 9.40
C ALA A 61 16.64 6.23 8.89
N VAL A 62 16.27 5.07 8.32
CA VAL A 62 17.21 4.14 7.67
C VAL A 62 16.84 3.97 6.21
N VAL A 63 17.85 3.93 5.36
CA VAL A 63 17.76 3.72 3.91
C VAL A 63 18.88 2.78 3.48
N ALA A 64 18.71 2.10 2.35
CA ALA A 64 19.80 1.33 1.74
C ALA A 64 20.17 1.87 0.37
N LYS A 65 21.40 1.57 -0.06
CA LYS A 65 21.90 1.80 -1.42
C LYS A 65 22.56 0.54 -1.94
N ASN A 66 22.37 0.21 -3.22
CA ASN A 66 23.22 -0.75 -3.93
C ASN A 66 24.50 -0.02 -4.37
N VAL A 67 25.61 -0.29 -3.70
CA VAL A 67 26.90 0.40 -3.93
C VAL A 67 27.62 -0.09 -5.19
N ASN A 68 27.08 -1.09 -5.87
CA ASN A 68 27.65 -1.70 -7.07
C ASN A 68 26.94 -1.27 -8.36
N LEU A 69 25.86 -0.49 -8.28
CA LEU A 69 25.31 0.17 -9.47
C LEU A 69 26.28 1.24 -9.99
N VAL A 70 26.39 1.36 -11.31
CA VAL A 70 26.98 2.54 -11.94
C VAL A 70 26.08 3.77 -11.75
N ASP A 71 26.62 4.98 -11.90
CA ASP A 71 25.79 6.17 -11.96
C ASP A 71 24.89 6.13 -13.22
N PRO A 72 23.57 6.30 -13.11
CA PRO A 72 22.67 6.27 -14.26
C PRO A 72 22.74 7.58 -15.04
N THR A 73 22.28 7.55 -16.28
CA THR A 73 22.18 8.75 -17.14
C THR A 73 20.73 9.17 -17.27
N ALA A 74 20.44 10.48 -17.36
CA ALA A 74 19.08 10.95 -17.63
C ALA A 74 18.60 10.45 -19.01
N MET A 75 17.35 9.96 -19.10
CA MET A 75 16.83 9.32 -20.31
C MET A 75 16.82 10.28 -21.50
N ASN A 76 16.34 11.52 -21.30
CA ASN A 76 16.48 12.67 -22.21
C ASN A 76 16.26 12.36 -23.71
N ILE A 77 15.20 11.62 -24.04
CA ILE A 77 14.84 11.35 -25.43
C ILE A 77 14.11 12.55 -26.01
N ALA A 78 14.57 13.04 -27.16
CA ALA A 78 13.97 14.18 -27.83
C ALA A 78 12.49 13.91 -28.17
N GLY A 79 11.59 14.77 -27.71
CA GLY A 79 10.14 14.63 -27.92
C GLY A 79 9.43 13.65 -26.96
N TYR A 80 10.10 13.18 -25.90
CA TYR A 80 9.50 12.35 -24.86
C TYR A 80 9.53 13.08 -23.50
N GLY A 81 8.39 13.10 -22.79
CA GLY A 81 8.22 13.90 -21.57
C GLY A 81 8.89 13.32 -20.31
N ASP A 82 9.08 12.00 -20.25
CA ASP A 82 9.76 11.35 -19.14
C ASP A 82 11.28 11.44 -19.30
N THR A 83 11.92 12.07 -18.32
CA THR A 83 13.35 12.43 -18.31
C THR A 83 14.10 11.75 -17.15
N ARG A 84 13.49 10.74 -16.51
CA ARG A 84 14.08 10.02 -15.36
C ARG A 84 15.45 9.43 -15.67
N PHE A 85 16.18 9.08 -14.62
CA PHE A 85 17.40 8.29 -14.77
C PHE A 85 17.12 6.90 -15.36
N ILE A 86 17.99 6.44 -16.26
CA ILE A 86 17.98 5.09 -16.83
C ILE A 86 19.39 4.48 -16.75
N PHE A 87 19.43 3.17 -16.46
CA PHE A 87 20.63 2.37 -16.35
C PHE A 87 20.95 1.60 -17.65
N PRO A 88 22.20 1.15 -17.84
CA PRO A 88 22.56 0.25 -18.94
C PRO A 88 21.72 -1.04 -18.95
N ASN A 89 21.43 -1.55 -20.14
CA ASN A 89 20.57 -2.74 -20.30
C ASN A 89 21.26 -4.03 -19.79
N ALA A 90 22.53 -4.23 -20.14
CA ALA A 90 23.30 -5.40 -19.75
C ALA A 90 23.85 -5.27 -18.33
N ASN A 91 23.80 -6.37 -17.56
CA ASN A 91 24.37 -6.42 -16.20
C ASN A 91 25.87 -6.08 -16.18
N ALA A 92 26.62 -6.46 -17.23
CA ALA A 92 28.04 -6.18 -17.40
C ALA A 92 28.39 -4.68 -17.37
N ASP A 93 27.45 -3.81 -17.79
CA ASP A 93 27.60 -2.36 -17.83
C ASP A 93 26.84 -1.67 -16.67
N LYS A 94 25.78 -2.30 -16.17
CA LYS A 94 24.93 -1.82 -15.06
C LYS A 94 25.62 -1.88 -13.71
N TYR A 95 26.49 -2.87 -13.52
CA TYR A 95 27.20 -3.12 -12.26
C TYR A 95 28.72 -2.94 -12.40
N LEU A 96 29.34 -2.34 -11.38
CA LEU A 96 30.81 -2.14 -11.33
C LEU A 96 31.55 -3.48 -11.33
N TYR A 97 31.00 -4.46 -10.60
CA TYR A 97 31.38 -5.87 -10.58
C TYR A 97 30.15 -6.75 -10.81
N THR A 98 30.26 -7.75 -11.67
CA THR A 98 29.24 -8.79 -11.82
C THR A 98 29.74 -10.09 -11.19
N ILE A 99 28.85 -11.08 -11.08
CA ILE A 99 29.21 -12.43 -10.58
C ILE A 99 29.24 -13.42 -11.75
N ASP A 100 30.17 -14.37 -11.73
CA ASP A 100 30.22 -15.49 -12.68
C ASP A 100 29.34 -16.69 -12.24
N SER A 101 29.28 -17.75 -13.05
CA SER A 101 28.51 -18.95 -12.72
C SER A 101 29.06 -19.76 -11.53
N LYS A 102 30.21 -19.37 -10.96
CA LYS A 102 30.83 -19.96 -9.78
C LYS A 102 30.69 -19.06 -8.54
N GLY A 103 29.93 -17.98 -8.61
CA GLY A 103 29.77 -17.03 -7.52
C GLY A 103 30.98 -16.11 -7.31
N GLN A 104 31.88 -15.98 -8.29
CA GLN A 104 33.08 -15.14 -8.18
C GLN A 104 32.83 -13.72 -8.71
N PRO A 105 33.32 -12.66 -8.04
CA PRO A 105 33.19 -11.29 -8.52
C PRO A 105 34.14 -11.05 -9.71
N VAL A 106 33.57 -10.98 -10.91
CA VAL A 106 34.28 -10.82 -12.18
C VAL A 106 33.61 -9.68 -12.96
N LYS A 107 34.37 -8.63 -13.27
CA LYS A 107 33.86 -7.51 -14.07
C LYS A 107 33.52 -7.98 -15.50
N GLY A 108 32.35 -7.57 -16.02
CA GLY A 108 31.92 -7.89 -17.39
C GLY A 108 31.26 -9.26 -17.57
N SER A 109 31.06 -10.02 -16.48
CA SER A 109 30.16 -11.19 -16.47
C SER A 109 28.67 -10.78 -16.59
N SER A 110 27.78 -11.74 -16.82
CA SER A 110 26.33 -11.54 -16.92
C SER A 110 25.57 -11.64 -15.59
N GLY A 111 26.15 -12.24 -14.55
CA GLY A 111 25.48 -12.45 -13.26
C GLY A 111 25.34 -11.16 -12.44
N GLN A 112 24.17 -10.96 -11.85
CA GLN A 112 23.87 -9.82 -10.99
C GLN A 112 24.61 -9.93 -9.65
N PHE A 113 25.11 -8.79 -9.14
CA PHE A 113 25.67 -8.69 -7.79
C PHE A 113 25.13 -7.44 -7.09
N ILE A 114 24.48 -7.62 -5.94
CA ILE A 114 23.76 -6.58 -5.19
C ILE A 114 24.32 -6.49 -3.76
N PRO A 115 25.53 -5.94 -3.55
CA PRO A 115 25.97 -5.50 -2.23
C PRO A 115 25.19 -4.23 -1.84
N THR A 116 24.35 -4.37 -0.83
CA THR A 116 23.54 -3.26 -0.30
C THR A 116 24.10 -2.75 1.03
N TYR A 117 24.03 -1.43 1.20
CA TYR A 117 24.60 -0.70 2.33
C TYR A 117 23.51 0.10 3.03
N MET A 118 23.22 -0.22 4.30
CA MET A 118 22.29 0.54 5.14
C MET A 118 22.98 1.74 5.77
N THR A 119 22.41 2.92 5.64
CA THR A 119 22.87 4.15 6.32
C THR A 119 21.68 4.97 6.83
N ASN A 120 21.94 6.03 7.59
CA ASN A 120 20.88 6.90 8.10
C ASN A 120 20.48 7.98 7.09
N ALA A 121 19.20 8.34 7.11
CA ALA A 121 18.66 9.52 6.44
C ALA A 121 17.95 10.44 7.46
N LYS A 122 17.76 11.71 7.07
CA LYS A 122 17.04 12.72 7.87
C LYS A 122 15.74 13.07 7.17
N GLY A 123 14.62 12.77 7.82
CA GLY A 123 13.30 12.98 7.25
C GLY A 123 12.42 11.77 7.49
N GLY A 124 11.12 11.98 7.39
CA GLY A 124 10.12 11.07 7.91
C GLY A 124 9.32 11.75 9.01
N HIS A 125 8.00 11.66 8.92
CA HIS A 125 7.07 12.23 9.90
C HIS A 125 5.72 11.54 9.82
N TYR A 126 4.98 11.60 10.92
CA TYR A 126 3.56 11.27 10.99
C TYR A 126 2.82 12.36 11.78
N TYR A 127 1.58 12.62 11.43
CA TYR A 127 0.66 13.39 12.25
C TYR A 127 -0.72 12.76 12.25
N SER A 128 -1.48 12.99 13.31
CA SER A 128 -2.91 12.79 13.35
C SER A 128 -3.60 13.84 14.21
N VAL A 129 -4.86 14.13 13.87
CA VAL A 129 -5.80 14.89 14.68
C VAL A 129 -7.09 14.10 14.73
N THR A 130 -7.54 13.77 15.94
CA THR A 130 -8.79 13.07 16.21
C THR A 130 -9.72 14.00 16.96
N ALA A 131 -10.94 14.18 16.45
CA ALA A 131 -12.04 14.79 17.18
C ALA A 131 -13.08 13.70 17.49
N GLN A 132 -13.42 13.52 18.76
CA GLN A 132 -14.40 12.56 19.24
C GLN A 132 -15.49 13.24 20.06
N LEU A 133 -16.70 12.71 19.97
CA LEU A 133 -17.85 13.12 20.77
C LEU A 133 -18.57 11.86 21.25
N GLN A 134 -18.76 11.72 22.56
CA GLN A 134 -19.42 10.57 23.17
C GLN A 134 -20.48 10.99 24.19
N LYS A 135 -21.53 10.17 24.36
CA LYS A 135 -22.60 10.39 25.33
C LYS A 135 -23.19 9.09 25.86
N GLY A 136 -23.38 9.02 27.18
CA GLY A 136 -24.35 8.13 27.82
C GLY A 136 -25.72 8.81 27.99
N PHE A 137 -26.80 8.06 27.84
CA PHE A 137 -28.18 8.51 28.03
C PHE A 137 -28.84 7.66 29.13
N ASP A 138 -29.71 8.26 29.93
CA ASP A 138 -30.28 7.64 31.14
C ASP A 138 -31.20 6.44 30.86
N LYS A 139 -31.60 6.22 29.61
CA LYS A 139 -32.49 5.13 29.15
C LYS A 139 -31.75 3.99 28.46
N GLY A 140 -30.51 3.70 28.88
CA GLY A 140 -29.72 2.57 28.40
C GLY A 140 -29.08 2.75 27.01
N PHE A 141 -29.32 3.89 26.34
CA PHE A 141 -28.56 4.26 25.14
C PHE A 141 -27.19 4.83 25.51
N SER A 142 -26.19 4.51 24.71
CA SER A 142 -24.92 5.23 24.65
C SER A 142 -24.41 5.27 23.21
N GLY A 143 -23.48 6.16 22.93
CA GLY A 143 -22.85 6.19 21.62
C GLY A 143 -21.68 7.15 21.54
N MET A 144 -20.93 7.01 20.46
CA MET A 144 -19.82 7.89 20.11
C MET A 144 -19.72 8.09 18.60
N VAL A 145 -19.07 9.18 18.21
CA VAL A 145 -18.55 9.40 16.86
C VAL A 145 -17.15 9.99 16.99
N ALA A 146 -16.21 9.51 16.18
CA ALA A 146 -14.84 10.01 16.11
C ALA A 146 -14.38 10.14 14.67
N TYR A 147 -13.78 11.27 14.35
CA TYR A 147 -13.14 11.52 13.06
C TYR A 147 -11.65 11.74 13.26
N THR A 148 -10.84 10.97 12.56
CA THR A 148 -9.38 11.09 12.54
C THR A 148 -8.93 11.50 11.15
N TYR A 149 -8.21 12.62 11.09
CA TYR A 149 -7.38 13.00 9.94
C TYR A 149 -5.93 12.63 10.25
N SER A 150 -5.22 12.00 9.31
CA SER A 150 -3.81 11.65 9.51
C SER A 150 -2.99 11.65 8.23
N GLY A 151 -1.68 11.78 8.37
CA GLY A 151 -0.76 11.78 7.25
C GLY A 151 0.66 11.41 7.69
N ALA A 152 1.41 10.80 6.79
CA ALA A 152 2.82 10.53 7.00
C ALA A 152 3.58 10.47 5.67
N LYS A 153 4.87 10.81 5.72
CA LYS A 153 5.84 10.48 4.67
C LYS A 153 7.04 9.77 5.30
N ASN A 154 7.63 8.83 4.57
CA ASN A 154 8.79 8.02 4.97
C ASN A 154 9.70 7.78 3.75
N TYR A 155 10.80 7.03 3.89
CA TYR A 155 11.62 6.61 2.73
C TYR A 155 11.17 5.28 2.11
N GLY A 156 10.45 4.45 2.86
CA GLY A 156 9.84 3.20 2.42
C GLY A 156 9.03 2.59 3.56
N ASP A 157 8.10 1.69 3.24
CA ASP A 157 7.12 1.17 4.21
C ASP A 157 7.64 0.05 5.12
N GLY A 158 8.94 -0.24 5.10
CA GLY A 158 9.58 -1.26 5.95
C GLY A 158 9.25 -2.71 5.55
N ALA A 159 8.81 -2.93 4.31
CA ALA A 159 8.49 -4.26 3.80
C ALA A 159 9.76 -5.07 3.44
N GLY A 160 9.64 -6.40 3.49
CA GLY A 160 10.74 -7.34 3.24
C GLY A 160 11.46 -7.80 4.52
N ASP A 161 12.45 -8.65 4.36
CA ASP A 161 13.23 -9.28 5.44
C ASP A 161 14.75 -9.08 5.30
N GLN A 162 15.22 -8.44 4.22
CA GLN A 162 16.63 -8.18 3.92
C GLN A 162 16.94 -6.68 3.83
N ILE A 163 18.18 -6.26 4.12
CA ILE A 163 18.62 -4.85 4.00
C ILE A 163 18.37 -4.31 2.59
N GLN A 164 18.59 -5.14 1.58
CA GLN A 164 18.33 -4.82 0.18
C GLN A 164 16.91 -4.29 -0.06
N ASN A 165 15.91 -4.74 0.70
CA ASN A 165 14.53 -4.32 0.50
C ASN A 165 14.28 -2.84 0.81
N LEU A 166 15.10 -2.20 1.65
CA LEU A 166 15.07 -0.75 1.88
C LEU A 166 15.53 0.06 0.65
N TRP A 167 16.17 -0.59 -0.32
CA TRP A 167 16.58 -0.03 -1.60
C TRP A 167 15.64 -0.48 -2.73
N SER A 168 15.28 -1.78 -2.76
CA SER A 168 14.63 -2.40 -3.93
C SER A 168 13.10 -2.35 -3.96
N ILE A 169 12.44 -2.17 -2.80
CA ILE A 169 10.96 -2.17 -2.72
C ILE A 169 10.33 -0.77 -2.81
N PRO A 170 10.89 0.30 -2.21
CA PRO A 170 10.27 1.62 -2.28
C PRO A 170 10.12 2.08 -3.72
N LEU A 171 8.88 2.39 -4.11
CA LEU A 171 8.62 2.93 -5.44
C LEU A 171 9.24 4.34 -5.56
N GLN A 172 9.83 4.62 -6.72
CA GLN A 172 10.57 5.86 -6.99
C GLN A 172 10.08 6.53 -8.29
N ALA A 173 10.23 7.85 -8.36
CA ALA A 173 9.91 8.64 -9.56
C ALA A 173 11.15 9.03 -10.37
N ASN A 174 12.28 9.25 -9.69
CA ASN A 174 13.49 9.82 -10.29
C ASN A 174 14.29 8.86 -11.19
N GLY A 175 13.98 7.57 -11.19
CA GLY A 175 14.69 6.53 -11.93
C GLY A 175 15.98 6.03 -11.27
N ASN A 176 16.24 6.36 -9.99
CA ASN A 176 17.45 5.92 -9.28
C ASN A 176 17.16 5.58 -7.80
N SER A 177 16.97 4.30 -7.51
CA SER A 177 16.72 3.77 -6.17
C SER A 177 17.83 4.07 -5.12
N ASN A 178 19.06 4.47 -5.54
CA ASN A 178 20.11 4.95 -4.61
C ASN A 178 19.90 6.39 -4.10
N ASN A 179 18.91 7.12 -4.65
CA ASN A 179 18.48 8.44 -4.23
C ASN A 179 17.09 8.36 -3.59
N PRO A 180 17.00 7.95 -2.31
CA PRO A 180 15.73 7.65 -1.66
C PRO A 180 14.89 8.92 -1.42
N GLU A 181 13.60 8.83 -1.76
CA GLU A 181 12.67 9.97 -1.72
C GLU A 181 11.63 9.82 -0.60
N LEU A 182 11.21 10.96 -0.03
CA LEU A 182 10.11 11.02 0.94
C LEU A 182 8.76 10.94 0.21
N GLY A 183 8.21 9.74 0.14
CA GLY A 183 6.86 9.45 -0.36
C GLY A 183 5.86 9.23 0.79
N TYR A 184 4.57 9.19 0.47
CA TYR A 184 3.57 8.76 1.44
C TYR A 184 3.76 7.27 1.80
N THR A 185 3.12 6.84 2.88
CA THR A 185 3.11 5.45 3.33
C THR A 185 1.76 4.77 3.09
N THR A 186 1.78 3.47 2.81
CA THR A 186 0.58 2.62 2.82
C THR A 186 0.05 2.35 4.23
N ASN A 187 0.90 2.50 5.26
CA ASN A 187 0.57 2.22 6.67
C ASN A 187 -0.36 3.27 7.32
N ILE A 188 -0.91 4.21 6.55
CA ILE A 188 -1.77 5.30 7.03
C ILE A 188 -3.08 5.38 6.25
N VAL A 189 -4.17 5.55 7.00
CA VAL A 189 -5.51 5.84 6.49
C VAL A 189 -5.75 7.35 6.63
N PRO A 190 -5.77 8.14 5.53
CA PRO A 190 -5.77 9.60 5.64
C PRO A 190 -6.99 10.18 6.36
N HIS A 191 -8.15 9.56 6.16
CA HIS A 191 -9.41 9.98 6.76
C HIS A 191 -10.16 8.75 7.27
N ARG A 192 -10.55 8.76 8.54
CA ARG A 192 -11.30 7.68 9.19
C ARG A 192 -12.42 8.27 10.04
N LEU A 193 -13.65 7.79 9.82
CA LEU A 193 -14.82 8.11 10.63
C LEU A 193 -15.28 6.81 11.30
N MET A 194 -15.29 6.79 12.63
CA MET A 194 -15.83 5.69 13.42
C MET A 194 -17.02 6.17 14.23
N GLY A 195 -17.95 5.26 14.51
CA GLY A 195 -19.02 5.53 15.45
C GLY A 195 -19.60 4.26 16.03
N SER A 196 -20.32 4.40 17.13
CA SER A 196 -21.13 3.32 17.69
C SER A 196 -22.38 3.87 18.35
N VAL A 197 -23.44 3.07 18.32
CA VAL A 197 -24.63 3.27 19.14
C VAL A 197 -24.94 1.94 19.82
N THR A 198 -24.93 1.95 21.14
CA THR A 198 -25.32 0.82 21.99
C THR A 198 -26.65 1.11 22.66
N TYR A 199 -27.48 0.09 22.79
CA TYR A 199 -28.68 0.10 23.62
C TYR A 199 -28.68 -1.11 24.53
N THR A 200 -28.78 -0.89 25.84
CA THR A 200 -28.83 -1.94 26.86
C THR A 200 -30.11 -1.83 27.68
N ASN A 201 -30.82 -2.93 27.90
CA ASN A 201 -32.00 -3.00 28.77
C ASN A 201 -32.09 -4.38 29.45
N ASN A 202 -33.05 -4.53 30.36
CA ASN A 202 -33.32 -5.73 31.15
C ASN A 202 -34.74 -6.25 30.92
N TRP A 203 -35.18 -6.31 29.66
CA TRP A 203 -36.53 -6.76 29.29
C TRP A 203 -36.83 -8.19 29.74
N ILE A 204 -35.81 -9.05 29.81
CA ILE A 204 -35.92 -10.44 30.24
C ILE A 204 -35.57 -10.53 31.74
N GLY A 205 -36.49 -10.07 32.58
CA GLY A 205 -36.38 -10.12 34.05
C GLY A 205 -35.28 -9.23 34.62
N LYS A 206 -34.12 -9.81 34.94
CA LYS A 206 -32.93 -9.08 35.45
C LYS A 206 -31.67 -9.34 34.61
N LEU A 207 -31.84 -9.96 33.44
CA LEU A 207 -30.79 -10.33 32.50
C LEU A 207 -30.56 -9.17 31.53
N ASN A 208 -29.31 -8.80 31.29
CA ASN A 208 -28.96 -7.75 30.33
C ASN A 208 -29.16 -8.23 28.89
N THR A 209 -29.89 -7.45 28.09
CA THR A 209 -29.89 -7.49 26.62
C THR A 209 -29.14 -6.26 26.14
N SER A 210 -28.12 -6.42 25.28
CA SER A 210 -27.41 -5.29 24.67
C SER A 210 -27.34 -5.44 23.16
N MET A 211 -27.63 -4.36 22.44
CA MET A 211 -27.51 -4.27 20.99
C MET A 211 -26.56 -3.13 20.66
N THR A 212 -25.53 -3.38 19.86
CA THR A 212 -24.62 -2.34 19.37
C THR A 212 -24.51 -2.38 17.86
N LEU A 213 -24.64 -1.21 17.23
CA LEU A 213 -24.26 -1.00 15.84
C LEU A 213 -22.96 -0.18 15.83
N PHE A 214 -21.91 -0.76 15.27
CA PHE A 214 -20.64 -0.10 15.01
C PHE A 214 -20.59 0.36 13.55
N TYR A 215 -19.97 1.50 13.30
CA TYR A 215 -19.68 2.03 11.98
C TYR A 215 -18.18 2.28 11.82
N SER A 216 -17.62 1.82 10.71
CA SER A 216 -16.26 2.13 10.27
C SER A 216 -16.30 2.62 8.82
N GLY A 217 -16.07 3.91 8.64
CA GLY A 217 -15.88 4.56 7.35
C GLY A 217 -14.43 4.97 7.14
N SER A 218 -13.81 4.55 6.04
CA SER A 218 -12.52 5.09 5.61
C SER A 218 -12.20 4.75 4.16
N SER A 219 -11.27 5.49 3.55
CA SER A 219 -10.49 4.97 2.41
C SER A 219 -9.80 3.67 2.79
N MET A 220 -9.68 2.71 1.85
CA MET A 220 -8.93 1.47 2.07
C MET A 220 -7.39 1.65 1.98
N GLY A 221 -6.88 2.73 2.55
CA GLY A 221 -5.47 3.10 2.54
C GLY A 221 -5.04 3.88 1.28
N ARG A 222 -3.73 4.04 1.15
CA ARG A 222 -3.06 4.70 0.02
C ARG A 222 -2.44 3.67 -0.92
N PHE A 223 -2.27 4.03 -2.19
CA PHE A 223 -1.60 3.19 -3.18
C PHE A 223 -0.84 4.03 -4.22
N SER A 224 0.02 3.36 -4.99
CA SER A 224 0.82 3.96 -6.05
C SER A 224 0.41 3.39 -7.41
N TYR A 225 0.48 4.22 -8.45
CA TYR A 225 0.52 3.75 -9.83
C TYR A 225 1.97 3.55 -10.27
N TYR A 226 2.27 2.47 -10.98
CA TYR A 226 3.62 2.11 -11.40
C TYR A 226 3.60 1.31 -12.73
N TYR A 227 4.74 1.18 -13.39
CA TYR A 227 4.85 0.42 -14.64
C TYR A 227 4.79 -1.09 -14.41
N GLY A 228 4.26 -1.82 -15.40
CA GLY A 228 4.16 -3.29 -15.36
C GLY A 228 5.49 -4.06 -15.44
N SER A 229 6.62 -3.35 -15.51
CA SER A 229 7.98 -3.89 -15.52
C SER A 229 8.97 -2.81 -15.09
N ASP A 230 10.18 -3.22 -14.75
CA ASP A 230 11.40 -2.41 -14.70
C ASP A 230 11.48 -1.50 -15.94
N PHE A 231 11.50 -0.18 -15.71
CA PHE A 231 11.45 0.87 -16.73
C PHE A 231 12.73 1.72 -16.73
N ASN A 232 13.31 1.99 -15.56
CA ASN A 232 14.62 2.62 -15.42
C ASN A 232 15.80 1.66 -15.65
N ARG A 233 15.57 0.34 -15.69
CA ARG A 233 16.56 -0.72 -15.79
C ARG A 233 17.47 -0.91 -14.58
N ASP A 234 17.11 -0.47 -13.38
CA ASP A 234 17.92 -0.75 -12.19
C ASP A 234 17.85 -2.22 -11.72
N GLY A 235 16.98 -3.02 -12.36
CA GLY A 235 16.74 -4.42 -12.05
C GLY A 235 15.56 -4.63 -11.10
N GLN A 236 14.82 -3.59 -10.72
CA GLN A 236 13.64 -3.65 -9.86
C GLN A 236 12.37 -3.21 -10.60
N ASN A 237 11.25 -3.84 -10.26
CA ASN A 237 9.93 -3.40 -10.75
C ASN A 237 9.36 -2.33 -9.79
N ASN A 238 10.04 -1.20 -9.63
CA ASN A 238 9.67 -0.16 -8.65
C ASN A 238 9.43 1.25 -9.23
N ASP A 239 9.35 1.38 -10.56
CA ASP A 239 9.16 2.66 -11.25
C ASP A 239 7.73 3.19 -11.19
N LEU A 240 7.54 4.34 -10.54
CA LEU A 240 6.29 5.12 -10.61
C LEU A 240 6.05 5.61 -12.04
N ILE A 241 4.78 5.62 -12.45
CA ILE A 241 4.36 6.09 -13.77
C ILE A 241 4.57 7.61 -13.91
N TYR A 242 5.16 8.03 -15.03
CA TYR A 242 4.98 9.38 -15.56
C TYR A 242 3.64 9.45 -16.29
N ILE A 243 2.72 10.31 -15.83
CA ILE A 243 1.47 10.56 -16.56
C ILE A 243 1.82 11.52 -17.70
N PRO A 244 1.67 11.11 -18.97
CA PRO A 244 1.98 11.98 -20.10
C PRO A 244 1.13 13.24 -20.07
N LYS A 245 1.64 14.33 -20.61
CA LYS A 245 0.91 15.61 -20.66
C LYS A 245 -0.34 15.49 -21.55
N ASP A 246 -0.18 14.85 -22.70
CA ASP A 246 -1.22 14.60 -23.69
C ASP A 246 -0.84 13.38 -24.57
N ALA A 247 -1.71 13.00 -25.49
CA ALA A 247 -1.55 11.80 -26.32
C ALA A 247 -0.29 11.79 -27.21
N SER A 248 0.33 12.95 -27.48
CA SER A 248 1.55 13.01 -28.30
C SER A 248 2.79 12.43 -27.60
N GLU A 249 2.81 12.42 -26.27
CA GLU A 249 3.90 11.89 -25.44
C GLU A 249 3.79 10.38 -25.16
N LEU A 250 2.72 9.70 -25.61
CA LEU A 250 2.43 8.30 -25.30
C LEU A 250 2.23 7.45 -26.56
N LYS A 251 3.08 6.43 -26.74
CA LYS A 251 3.02 5.52 -27.89
C LYS A 251 2.58 4.11 -27.50
N PHE A 252 1.34 3.76 -27.84
CA PHE A 252 0.87 2.38 -27.78
C PHE A 252 1.32 1.56 -29.00
N ILE A 253 1.37 0.25 -28.85
CA ILE A 253 1.43 -0.72 -29.95
C ILE A 253 0.23 -1.68 -29.86
N ASP A 254 -0.16 -2.27 -30.98
CA ASP A 254 -1.32 -3.15 -31.04
C ASP A 254 -1.16 -4.39 -30.13
N ILE A 255 -2.21 -4.69 -29.37
CA ILE A 255 -2.40 -5.99 -28.73
C ILE A 255 -2.97 -6.94 -29.77
N ALA A 256 -2.16 -7.89 -30.23
CA ALA A 256 -2.61 -8.95 -31.14
C ALA A 256 -3.60 -9.92 -30.45
N ALA A 257 -4.53 -10.46 -31.24
CA ALA A 257 -5.45 -11.51 -30.80
C ALA A 257 -4.70 -12.75 -30.27
N GLY A 258 -5.36 -13.53 -29.42
CA GLY A 258 -4.79 -14.74 -28.81
C GLY A 258 -4.00 -14.51 -27.52
N ASN A 259 -3.67 -13.26 -27.16
CA ASN A 259 -3.02 -12.96 -25.89
C ASN A 259 -3.96 -13.24 -24.69
N SER A 260 -3.59 -14.19 -23.84
CA SER A 260 -4.40 -14.63 -22.70
C SER A 260 -4.68 -13.55 -21.65
N ASN A 261 -3.77 -12.58 -21.50
CA ASN A 261 -3.91 -11.49 -20.52
C ASN A 261 -5.12 -10.58 -20.85
N TYR A 262 -5.46 -10.49 -22.13
CA TYR A 262 -6.57 -9.71 -22.68
C TYR A 262 -7.72 -10.63 -23.17
N GLY A 263 -7.83 -11.84 -22.60
CA GLY A 263 -8.95 -12.75 -22.92
C GLY A 263 -8.96 -13.22 -24.37
N LYS A 264 -7.79 -13.23 -25.02
CA LYS A 264 -7.57 -13.50 -26.45
C LYS A 264 -8.12 -12.43 -27.41
N LYS A 265 -8.65 -11.31 -26.91
CA LYS A 265 -9.08 -10.16 -27.72
C LYS A 265 -7.87 -9.44 -28.32
N ALA A 266 -8.11 -8.70 -29.40
CA ALA A 266 -7.16 -7.72 -29.95
C ALA A 266 -7.59 -6.30 -29.57
N TYR A 267 -6.61 -5.39 -29.51
CA TYR A 267 -6.83 -3.95 -29.33
C TYR A 267 -5.81 -3.17 -30.14
N THR A 268 -6.27 -2.22 -30.95
CA THR A 268 -5.39 -1.28 -31.66
C THR A 268 -4.69 -0.33 -30.70
N ALA A 269 -3.61 0.30 -31.16
CA ALA A 269 -2.92 1.37 -30.42
C ALA A 269 -3.85 2.56 -30.12
N GLN A 270 -4.80 2.88 -31.02
CA GLN A 270 -5.75 3.98 -30.81
C GLN A 270 -6.78 3.64 -29.72
N GLU A 271 -7.40 2.46 -29.76
CA GLU A 271 -8.36 2.05 -28.71
C GLU A 271 -7.71 2.04 -27.32
N GLN A 272 -6.45 1.61 -27.22
CA GLN A 272 -5.69 1.67 -25.97
C GLN A 272 -5.44 3.11 -25.50
N SER A 273 -5.14 4.02 -26.42
CA SER A 273 -5.00 5.46 -26.13
C SER A 273 -6.31 6.05 -25.60
N ASP A 274 -7.41 5.83 -26.29
CA ASP A 274 -8.72 6.39 -25.94
C ASP A 274 -9.19 5.90 -24.56
N ILE A 275 -8.97 4.61 -24.25
CA ILE A 275 -9.27 4.06 -22.92
C ILE A 275 -8.33 4.65 -21.86
N PHE A 276 -7.02 4.76 -22.13
CA PHE A 276 -6.07 5.35 -21.18
C PHE A 276 -6.42 6.81 -20.84
N TRP A 277 -6.75 7.63 -21.83
CA TRP A 277 -7.12 9.03 -21.59
C TRP A 277 -8.47 9.16 -20.87
N SER A 278 -9.44 8.29 -21.17
CA SER A 278 -10.69 8.21 -20.40
C SER A 278 -10.44 7.92 -18.91
N LEU A 279 -9.50 7.01 -18.59
CA LEU A 279 -9.09 6.73 -17.20
C LEU A 279 -8.37 7.90 -16.53
N VAL A 280 -7.45 8.56 -17.24
CA VAL A 280 -6.67 9.69 -16.70
C VAL A 280 -7.57 10.93 -16.48
N ASP A 281 -8.49 11.20 -17.40
CA ASP A 281 -9.36 12.38 -17.36
C ASP A 281 -10.55 12.19 -16.40
N GLY A 282 -11.00 10.94 -16.23
CA GLY A 282 -12.03 10.56 -15.26
C GLY A 282 -11.55 10.52 -13.80
N ASP A 283 -10.24 10.60 -13.54
CA ASP A 283 -9.67 10.53 -12.20
C ASP A 283 -8.95 11.80 -11.79
N LYS A 284 -9.32 12.34 -10.62
CA LYS A 284 -8.75 13.58 -10.11
C LYS A 284 -7.24 13.49 -9.87
N TYR A 285 -6.75 12.36 -9.33
CA TYR A 285 -5.33 12.23 -9.01
C TYR A 285 -4.50 12.10 -10.29
N LEU A 286 -4.92 11.28 -11.26
CA LEU A 286 -4.21 11.13 -12.54
C LEU A 286 -4.21 12.42 -13.36
N SER A 287 -5.36 13.09 -13.48
CA SER A 287 -5.48 14.36 -14.23
C SER A 287 -4.63 15.50 -13.64
N GLU A 288 -4.54 15.63 -12.30
CA GLU A 288 -3.66 16.60 -11.62
C GLU A 288 -2.15 16.34 -11.85
N HIS A 289 -1.80 15.10 -12.24
CA HIS A 289 -0.43 14.66 -12.50
C HIS A 289 -0.03 14.62 -13.98
N LYS A 290 -0.88 15.03 -14.93
CA LYS A 290 -0.49 15.16 -16.34
C LYS A 290 0.80 15.98 -16.50
N GLY A 291 1.76 15.44 -17.25
CA GLY A 291 3.09 16.00 -17.44
C GLY A 291 4.04 15.83 -16.24
N LYS A 292 3.72 14.91 -15.30
CA LYS A 292 4.48 14.68 -14.06
C LYS A 292 4.52 13.20 -13.69
N TYR A 293 5.48 12.85 -12.84
CA TYR A 293 5.47 11.57 -12.10
C TYR A 293 4.40 11.59 -11.02
N VAL A 294 3.72 10.46 -10.80
CA VAL A 294 2.86 10.28 -9.62
C VAL A 294 3.73 10.18 -8.35
N GLU A 295 3.21 10.60 -7.20
CA GLU A 295 3.88 10.39 -5.91
C GLU A 295 3.74 8.92 -5.43
N ARG A 296 4.78 8.40 -4.75
CA ARG A 296 4.66 7.13 -4.02
C ARG A 296 3.55 7.26 -2.98
N ASN A 297 2.59 6.35 -3.08
CA ASN A 297 1.38 6.25 -2.26
C ASN A 297 0.54 7.53 -2.28
N GLY A 298 0.62 8.34 -3.34
CA GLY A 298 -0.13 9.58 -3.47
C GLY A 298 -1.63 9.37 -3.70
N ALA A 299 -2.02 8.30 -4.42
CA ALA A 299 -3.42 7.95 -4.66
C ALA A 299 -4.07 7.36 -3.38
N VAL A 300 -5.37 7.60 -3.23
CA VAL A 300 -6.17 7.18 -2.07
C VAL A 300 -7.26 6.24 -2.56
N ALA A 301 -7.37 5.04 -1.97
CA ALA A 301 -8.36 4.05 -2.36
C ALA A 301 -9.79 4.52 -2.03
N PRO A 302 -10.83 4.07 -2.76
CA PRO A 302 -12.22 4.43 -2.51
C PRO A 302 -12.65 4.25 -1.05
N TRP A 303 -13.57 5.11 -0.60
CA TRP A 303 -14.15 5.05 0.73
C TRP A 303 -15.08 3.84 0.87
N ARG A 304 -14.86 3.03 1.90
CA ARG A 304 -15.73 1.90 2.30
C ARG A 304 -16.57 2.32 3.51
N HIS A 305 -17.87 2.01 3.46
CA HIS A 305 -18.77 2.11 4.61
C HIS A 305 -19.04 0.70 5.15
N GLN A 306 -18.54 0.37 6.33
CA GLN A 306 -18.84 -0.90 7.00
C GLN A 306 -19.67 -0.64 8.25
N PHE A 307 -20.71 -1.47 8.42
CA PHE A 307 -21.52 -1.52 9.64
C PHE A 307 -21.41 -2.91 10.23
N ASP A 308 -21.08 -3.03 11.50
CA ASP A 308 -21.00 -4.29 12.22
C ASP A 308 -22.02 -4.28 13.36
N PHE A 309 -22.76 -5.36 13.53
CA PHE A 309 -23.80 -5.48 14.55
C PHE A 309 -23.42 -6.52 15.60
N HIS A 310 -23.66 -6.19 16.86
CA HIS A 310 -23.45 -7.07 18.01
C HIS A 310 -24.73 -7.13 18.84
N LEU A 311 -25.25 -8.32 19.08
CA LEU A 311 -26.30 -8.61 20.05
C LEU A 311 -25.73 -9.47 21.16
N SER A 312 -25.91 -9.08 22.42
CA SER A 312 -25.64 -9.91 23.59
C SER A 312 -26.88 -10.07 24.46
N GLN A 313 -27.08 -11.28 25.00
CA GLN A 313 -28.16 -11.62 25.89
C GLN A 313 -27.62 -12.46 27.04
N GLU A 314 -27.69 -11.95 28.27
CA GLU A 314 -27.51 -12.77 29.46
C GLU A 314 -28.61 -13.83 29.51
N VAL A 315 -28.21 -15.10 29.64
CA VAL A 315 -29.10 -16.26 29.78
C VAL A 315 -29.24 -16.64 31.25
N PHE A 316 -28.16 -16.49 32.02
CA PHE A 316 -28.12 -16.73 33.46
C PHE A 316 -27.32 -15.64 34.17
N ARG A 317 -27.71 -15.32 35.40
CA ARG A 317 -27.03 -14.37 36.29
C ARG A 317 -27.18 -14.85 37.73
N GLY A 318 -26.16 -14.65 38.56
CA GLY A 318 -26.14 -15.16 39.94
C GLY A 318 -25.52 -16.55 40.09
N ILE A 319 -24.75 -17.01 39.11
CA ILE A 319 -24.26 -18.41 39.05
C ILE A 319 -23.29 -18.66 40.21
N GLY A 320 -23.56 -19.68 41.02
CA GLY A 320 -22.74 -20.01 42.18
C GLY A 320 -22.80 -18.99 43.33
N GLY A 321 -23.83 -18.13 43.37
CA GLY A 321 -24.03 -17.15 44.45
C GLY A 321 -23.23 -15.85 44.33
N GLY A 322 -22.37 -15.72 43.31
CA GLY A 322 -21.67 -14.48 42.95
C GLY A 322 -22.44 -13.64 41.91
N ASN A 323 -21.79 -12.65 41.30
CA ASN A 323 -22.34 -11.88 40.18
C ASN A 323 -22.06 -12.51 38.80
N ASN A 324 -21.50 -13.73 38.79
CA ASN A 324 -21.26 -14.51 37.59
C ASN A 324 -22.49 -14.58 36.67
N SER A 325 -22.28 -14.39 35.38
CA SER A 325 -23.32 -14.50 34.35
C SER A 325 -22.86 -15.29 33.13
N LEU A 326 -23.81 -15.95 32.47
CA LEU A 326 -23.65 -16.58 31.17
C LEU A 326 -24.37 -15.73 30.14
N GLU A 327 -23.67 -15.35 29.07
CA GLU A 327 -24.17 -14.50 27.99
C GLU A 327 -24.05 -15.24 26.66
N PHE A 328 -25.12 -15.30 25.89
CA PHE A 328 -25.08 -15.65 24.48
C PHE A 328 -24.85 -14.38 23.66
N PHE A 329 -24.08 -14.46 22.59
CA PHE A 329 -23.90 -13.34 21.67
C PHE A 329 -23.97 -13.77 20.20
N TRP A 330 -24.38 -12.81 19.37
CA TRP A 330 -24.43 -12.90 17.93
C TRP A 330 -23.80 -11.65 17.32
N ASP A 331 -22.71 -11.86 16.58
CA ASP A 331 -22.02 -10.84 15.81
C ASP A 331 -22.35 -11.00 14.32
N VAL A 332 -22.67 -9.90 13.65
CA VAL A 332 -22.78 -9.79 12.20
C VAL A 332 -21.81 -8.71 11.71
N MET A 333 -20.65 -9.16 11.25
CA MET A 333 -19.69 -8.30 10.58
C MET A 333 -20.23 -7.94 9.20
N ASN A 334 -20.12 -6.65 8.83
CA ASN A 334 -20.60 -6.09 7.57
C ASN A 334 -22.11 -6.36 7.33
N ILE A 335 -22.95 -6.11 8.34
CA ILE A 335 -24.41 -6.36 8.30
C ILE A 335 -25.12 -5.63 7.15
N GLY A 336 -24.59 -4.50 6.67
CA GLY A 336 -25.11 -3.85 5.47
C GLY A 336 -25.11 -4.77 4.25
N ASN A 337 -24.08 -5.61 4.12
CA ASN A 337 -23.93 -6.56 3.01
C ASN A 337 -24.96 -7.70 3.03
N LEU A 338 -25.42 -8.10 4.23
CA LEU A 338 -26.50 -9.08 4.39
C LEU A 338 -27.82 -8.62 3.74
N PHE A 339 -28.09 -7.31 3.77
CA PHE A 339 -29.30 -6.73 3.20
C PHE A 339 -29.11 -6.28 1.74
N ASN A 340 -27.90 -5.90 1.35
CA ASN A 340 -27.57 -5.50 -0.03
C ASN A 340 -26.11 -5.83 -0.36
N SER A 341 -25.87 -6.70 -1.34
CA SER A 341 -24.53 -7.19 -1.71
C SER A 341 -23.53 -6.11 -2.18
N SER A 342 -24.02 -4.91 -2.54
CA SER A 342 -23.19 -3.74 -2.89
C SER A 342 -22.78 -2.88 -1.68
N TRP A 343 -23.38 -3.10 -0.51
CA TRP A 343 -23.06 -2.36 0.70
C TRP A 343 -21.86 -2.98 1.41
N GLY A 344 -20.94 -2.14 1.87
CA GLY A 344 -19.70 -2.58 2.52
C GLY A 344 -18.77 -3.42 1.66
N THR A 345 -18.96 -3.46 0.33
CA THR A 345 -18.04 -4.13 -0.60
C THR A 345 -16.67 -3.43 -0.59
N TYR A 346 -15.59 -4.21 -0.48
CA TYR A 346 -14.23 -3.69 -0.62
C TYR A 346 -13.90 -3.50 -2.12
N LYS A 347 -13.18 -2.43 -2.48
CA LYS A 347 -12.71 -2.19 -3.86
C LYS A 347 -11.19 -2.37 -3.97
N ILE A 348 -10.76 -3.04 -5.04
CA ILE A 348 -9.35 -3.19 -5.45
C ILE A 348 -9.05 -2.11 -6.49
N ASN A 349 -7.93 -1.41 -6.35
CA ASN A 349 -7.47 -0.42 -7.33
C ASN A 349 -6.64 -1.12 -8.43
N ASN A 350 -6.91 -0.80 -9.69
CA ASN A 350 -6.13 -1.21 -10.86
C ASN A 350 -5.01 -0.19 -11.07
N ASN A 351 -3.79 -0.52 -10.64
CA ASN A 351 -2.70 0.44 -10.50
C ASN A 351 -1.51 0.25 -11.44
N ILE A 352 -1.52 -0.79 -12.26
CA ILE A 352 -0.55 -0.99 -13.35
C ILE A 352 -1.23 -0.58 -14.66
N LEU A 353 -1.18 0.71 -15.00
CA LEU A 353 -1.88 1.25 -16.19
C LEU A 353 -1.07 1.09 -17.49
N LEU A 354 0.26 1.13 -17.41
CA LEU A 354 1.14 1.03 -18.58
C LEU A 354 2.14 -0.11 -18.41
N THR A 355 2.24 -0.98 -19.42
CA THR A 355 3.25 -2.04 -19.48
C THR A 355 4.23 -1.74 -20.61
N PRO A 356 5.50 -1.35 -20.31
CA PRO A 356 6.53 -1.12 -21.32
C PRO A 356 6.79 -2.32 -22.26
N LYS A 357 7.29 -2.05 -23.47
CA LYS A 357 7.54 -3.07 -24.52
C LYS A 357 8.89 -2.99 -25.23
N ASN A 358 9.62 -1.90 -25.10
CA ASN A 358 10.91 -1.68 -25.78
C ASN A 358 11.98 -0.99 -24.91
N ILE A 359 11.86 -1.07 -23.58
CA ILE A 359 12.96 -1.69 -22.83
C ILE A 359 12.94 -3.14 -23.35
N ASP A 360 13.81 -3.54 -24.28
CA ASP A 360 15.29 -3.52 -24.33
C ASP A 360 16.01 -2.35 -25.03
N LYS A 361 15.38 -1.63 -25.95
CA LYS A 361 16.02 -0.76 -26.98
C LYS A 361 16.17 0.72 -26.65
N VAL A 362 15.45 1.23 -25.66
CA VAL A 362 15.58 2.63 -25.17
C VAL A 362 17.03 2.92 -24.70
N ALA A 363 17.55 4.12 -24.96
CA ALA A 363 18.89 4.52 -24.53
C ALA A 363 18.91 5.99 -24.11
N ALA A 364 19.76 6.35 -23.15
CA ALA A 364 19.92 7.73 -22.70
C ALA A 364 20.40 8.64 -23.84
N ASN A 365 19.73 9.77 -24.04
CA ASN A 365 19.90 10.69 -25.17
C ASN A 365 19.71 10.03 -26.56
N GLY A 366 19.04 8.88 -26.62
CA GLY A 366 18.74 8.15 -27.85
C GLY A 366 17.50 8.66 -28.58
N THR A 367 17.18 8.02 -29.71
CA THR A 367 15.99 8.33 -30.53
C THR A 367 14.83 7.34 -30.36
N THR A 368 15.05 6.24 -29.65
CA THR A 368 14.03 5.20 -29.44
C THR A 368 13.09 5.60 -28.31
N VAL A 369 11.92 6.14 -28.64
CA VAL A 369 10.84 6.45 -27.68
C VAL A 369 10.25 5.16 -27.08
N PRO A 370 9.97 5.11 -25.77
CA PRO A 370 9.28 3.97 -25.17
C PRO A 370 7.90 3.70 -25.77
N THR A 371 7.56 2.41 -25.91
CA THR A 371 6.24 1.94 -26.34
C THR A 371 5.59 1.07 -25.28
N PHE A 372 4.26 1.10 -25.23
CA PHE A 372 3.48 0.48 -24.17
C PHE A 372 2.33 -0.36 -24.73
N ASN A 373 1.86 -1.31 -23.92
CA ASN A 373 0.48 -1.76 -23.97
C ASN A 373 -0.26 -1.22 -22.75
N LEU A 374 -1.56 -0.99 -22.90
CA LEU A 374 -2.45 -0.73 -21.78
C LEU A 374 -2.44 -1.93 -20.81
N GLY A 375 -2.47 -1.64 -19.50
CA GLY A 375 -2.56 -2.64 -18.46
C GLY A 375 -3.85 -3.47 -18.55
N TYR A 376 -3.86 -4.62 -17.90
CA TYR A 376 -4.96 -5.59 -17.99
C TYR A 376 -5.45 -6.05 -16.62
N ALA A 377 -6.73 -6.41 -16.56
CA ALA A 377 -7.41 -6.89 -15.37
C ALA A 377 -8.55 -7.83 -15.79
N ASN A 378 -8.71 -8.98 -15.12
CA ASN A 378 -9.79 -9.96 -15.37
C ASN A 378 -9.95 -10.41 -16.83
N GLY A 379 -8.84 -10.56 -17.56
CA GLY A 379 -8.86 -11.02 -18.96
C GLY A 379 -9.32 -9.96 -19.96
N ASP A 380 -9.16 -8.67 -19.65
CA ASP A 380 -9.43 -7.55 -20.54
C ASP A 380 -8.47 -6.38 -20.24
N VAL A 381 -8.40 -5.37 -21.11
CA VAL A 381 -7.74 -4.10 -20.77
C VAL A 381 -8.43 -3.44 -19.58
N ILE A 382 -7.67 -2.69 -18.77
CA ILE A 382 -8.23 -1.90 -17.67
C ILE A 382 -9.18 -0.85 -18.26
N LYS A 383 -10.47 -0.91 -17.86
CA LYS A 383 -11.54 0.03 -18.27
C LYS A 383 -12.08 0.86 -17.10
N GLU A 384 -11.73 0.49 -15.88
CA GLU A 384 -12.07 1.19 -14.64
C GLU A 384 -10.87 1.14 -13.70
N LEU A 385 -10.59 2.24 -12.98
CA LEU A 385 -9.47 2.28 -12.03
C LEU A 385 -9.73 1.49 -10.75
N ASN A 386 -10.98 1.11 -10.46
CA ASN A 386 -11.36 0.42 -9.22
C ASN A 386 -12.43 -0.61 -9.52
N ARG A 387 -12.35 -1.80 -8.91
CA ARG A 387 -13.32 -2.89 -9.06
C ARG A 387 -13.72 -3.50 -7.72
N PRO A 388 -14.91 -4.12 -7.58
CA PRO A 388 -15.25 -4.94 -6.42
C PRO A 388 -14.20 -6.04 -6.16
N ASN A 389 -13.99 -6.39 -4.90
CA ASN A 389 -13.26 -7.59 -4.49
C ASN A 389 -14.26 -8.72 -4.26
N GLU A 390 -14.24 -9.74 -5.11
CA GLU A 390 -15.17 -10.87 -5.10
C GLU A 390 -14.75 -11.99 -4.13
N SER A 391 -14.16 -11.63 -2.99
CA SER A 391 -13.79 -12.55 -1.91
C SER A 391 -14.60 -12.31 -0.65
N ILE A 392 -14.53 -13.26 0.29
CA ILE A 392 -15.18 -13.20 1.61
C ILE A 392 -14.85 -11.95 2.45
N SER A 393 -13.81 -11.18 2.09
CA SER A 393 -13.50 -9.89 2.72
C SER A 393 -14.51 -8.78 2.41
N SER A 394 -15.30 -8.94 1.34
CA SER A 394 -16.39 -8.04 0.96
C SER A 394 -17.76 -8.47 1.46
N THR A 395 -17.93 -9.73 1.88
CA THR A 395 -19.23 -10.27 2.28
C THR A 395 -19.56 -9.92 3.73
N TYR A 396 -20.78 -10.24 4.18
CA TYR A 396 -21.06 -10.37 5.61
C TYR A 396 -20.42 -11.64 6.17
N TYR A 397 -20.20 -11.66 7.48
CA TYR A 397 -19.81 -12.85 8.25
C TYR A 397 -20.56 -12.86 9.58
N MET A 398 -20.98 -14.03 10.05
CA MET A 398 -21.70 -14.18 11.31
C MET A 398 -20.93 -15.08 12.27
N GLN A 399 -20.86 -14.66 13.53
CA GLN A 399 -20.33 -15.45 14.63
C GLN A 399 -21.37 -15.55 15.74
N PHE A 400 -21.50 -16.73 16.32
CA PHE A 400 -22.26 -16.98 17.52
C PHE A 400 -21.32 -17.44 18.61
N GLY A 401 -21.60 -17.09 19.87
CA GLY A 401 -20.78 -17.55 20.97
C GLY A 401 -21.46 -17.46 22.32
N VAL A 402 -20.80 -18.03 23.31
CA VAL A 402 -21.21 -17.99 24.70
C VAL A 402 -20.04 -17.47 25.53
N LYS A 403 -20.31 -16.50 26.39
CA LYS A 403 -19.34 -15.84 27.27
C LYS A 403 -19.76 -16.06 28.72
N PHE A 404 -18.89 -16.69 29.49
CA PHE A 404 -19.00 -16.70 30.95
C PHE A 404 -18.26 -15.49 31.52
N LYS A 405 -18.94 -14.67 32.31
CA LYS A 405 -18.36 -13.52 33.01
C LYS A 405 -18.13 -13.94 34.47
N PHE A 406 -16.88 -13.97 34.90
CA PHE A 406 -16.51 -14.17 36.30
C PHE A 406 -16.59 -12.82 37.03
N ASN A 407 -17.41 -12.73 38.10
CA ASN A 407 -17.62 -11.52 38.92
C ASN A 407 -18.09 -11.88 40.34
#